data_AF-K3ZL29-F1
#
_entry.id   AF-K3ZL29-F1
#
_cell.length_a   1.000
_cell.length_b   1.000
_cell.length_c   1.000
_cell.angle_alpha   90.00
_cell.angle_beta   90.00
_cell.angle_gamma   90.00
#
_symmetry.space_group_name_H-M   'P 1'
#
loop_
_entity.id
_entity.type
_entity.pdbx_description
1 polymer ?
#
loop_
_entity_poly.entity_id
_entity_poly.type
_entity_poly.pdbx_seq_one_letter_code
_entity_poly.pdbx_strand_id
1 'polypeptide(L)'
;GHAECTLAIRADTLYLVGFKPKGGSWYAFKNRNHLIQGSTALTFSDDFNSLTGGGTYKDLVKVAVGKNPAQESLNILPNYRHGTTSEQDTKKALVRFVLMFCGAARFQPIRADVTAAWGQAEGGKLRPSFRLYL
;
A
#
# COMPACT_ATOMS: atom_id res chain seq x y z
N GLY A 1 -9.99 -19.63 8.94
CA GLY A 1 -8.85 -19.63 8.00
C GLY A 1 -8.21 -18.26 8.02
N HIS A 2 -6.87 -18.17 7.92
CA HIS A 2 -6.16 -16.89 7.98
C HIS A 2 -6.52 -15.98 6.79
N ALA A 3 -6.63 -14.68 7.05
CA ALA A 3 -6.83 -13.65 6.03
C ALA A 3 -5.58 -13.55 5.14
N GLU A 4 -5.78 -13.46 3.83
CA GLU A 4 -4.70 -13.52 2.84
C GLU A 4 -4.96 -12.55 1.69
N CYS A 5 -3.90 -11.87 1.24
CA CYS A 5 -3.91 -11.02 0.07
C CYS A 5 -2.57 -11.17 -0.66
N THR A 6 -2.61 -11.33 -1.98
CA THR A 6 -1.41 -11.31 -2.82
C THR A 6 -1.18 -9.90 -3.35
N LEU A 7 0.05 -9.38 -3.24
CA LEU A 7 0.45 -8.10 -3.82
C LEU A 7 1.25 -8.34 -5.11
N ALA A 8 0.95 -7.61 -6.18
CA ALA A 8 1.73 -7.63 -7.42
C ALA A 8 2.68 -6.44 -7.44
N ILE A 9 3.99 -6.71 -7.39
CA ILE A 9 5.05 -5.69 -7.41
C ILE A 9 5.87 -5.89 -8.67
N ARG A 10 6.10 -4.82 -9.42
CA ARG A 10 6.98 -4.81 -10.59
C ARG A 10 8.44 -5.05 -10.18
N ALA A 11 9.11 -5.98 -10.83
CA ALA A 11 10.51 -6.29 -10.54
C ALA A 11 11.48 -5.17 -10.97
N ASP A 12 11.16 -4.42 -12.02
CA ASP A 12 12.04 -3.39 -12.59
C ASP A 12 12.05 -2.08 -11.80
N THR A 13 10.90 -1.70 -11.22
CA THR A 13 10.73 -0.41 -10.53
C THR A 13 10.41 -0.57 -9.04
N LEU A 14 10.11 -1.80 -8.57
CA LEU A 14 9.62 -2.08 -7.22
C LEU A 14 8.38 -1.23 -6.86
N TYR A 15 7.47 -1.03 -7.81
CA TYR A 15 6.16 -0.41 -7.57
C TYR A 15 5.06 -1.46 -7.48
N LEU A 16 4.16 -1.26 -6.51
CA LEU A 16 2.92 -2.02 -6.41
C LEU A 16 2.01 -1.65 -7.58
N VAL A 17 1.54 -2.64 -8.34
CA VAL A 17 0.65 -2.45 -9.49
C VAL A 17 -0.78 -2.91 -9.22
N GLY A 18 -0.98 -3.77 -8.22
CA GLY A 18 -2.26 -4.35 -7.90
C GLY A 18 -2.22 -5.34 -6.76
N PHE A 19 -3.37 -5.92 -6.46
CA PHE A 19 -3.53 -6.93 -5.43
C PHE A 19 -4.63 -7.93 -5.78
N LYS A 20 -4.62 -9.08 -5.11
CA LYS A 20 -5.63 -10.14 -5.23
C LYS A 20 -6.10 -10.56 -3.84
N PRO A 21 -7.37 -10.30 -3.49
CA PRO A 21 -8.00 -10.88 -2.31
C PRO A 21 -8.03 -12.41 -2.40
N LYS A 22 -8.10 -13.10 -1.26
CA LYS A 22 -8.16 -14.56 -1.22
C LYS A 22 -9.32 -15.10 -2.06
N GLY A 23 -9.02 -15.96 -3.03
CA GLY A 23 -10.01 -16.58 -3.92
C GLY A 23 -10.73 -15.61 -4.87
N GLY A 24 -10.30 -14.34 -4.94
CA GLY A 24 -10.89 -13.32 -5.79
C GLY A 24 -10.11 -13.06 -7.08
N SER A 25 -10.69 -12.19 -7.93
CA SER A 25 -10.03 -11.66 -9.13
C SER A 25 -8.89 -10.70 -8.78
N TRP A 26 -7.97 -10.51 -9.73
CA TRP A 26 -6.95 -9.48 -9.63
C TRP A 26 -7.57 -8.08 -9.77
N TYR A 27 -7.08 -7.16 -8.96
CA TYR A 27 -7.34 -5.73 -9.10
C TYR A 27 -6.03 -5.00 -9.37
N ALA A 28 -6.04 -4.12 -10.36
CA ALA A 28 -4.88 -3.28 -10.70
C ALA A 28 -5.22 -1.81 -10.51
N PHE A 29 -4.23 -0.99 -10.19
CA PHE A 29 -4.42 0.47 -10.17
C PHE A 29 -4.94 0.98 -11.52
N LYS A 30 -5.62 2.12 -11.50
CA LYS A 30 -6.10 2.80 -12.71
C LYS A 30 -4.94 2.95 -13.71
N ASN A 31 -5.21 2.60 -14.97
CA ASN A 31 -4.23 2.60 -16.07
C ASN A 31 -3.06 1.61 -15.92
N ARG A 32 -3.09 0.69 -14.94
CA ARG A 32 -2.10 -0.39 -14.75
C ARG A 32 -2.64 -1.79 -15.02
N ASN A 33 -3.92 -1.92 -15.38
CA ASN A 33 -4.58 -3.21 -15.65
C ASN A 33 -3.96 -4.00 -16.81
N HIS A 34 -3.29 -3.34 -17.75
CA HIS A 34 -2.52 -4.02 -18.79
C HIS A 34 -1.31 -4.81 -18.26
N LEU A 35 -0.85 -4.53 -17.02
CA LEU A 35 0.27 -5.23 -16.38
C LEU A 35 -0.15 -6.52 -15.66
N ILE A 36 -1.46 -6.71 -15.43
CA ILE A 36 -2.00 -7.93 -14.81
C ILE A 36 -3.16 -8.41 -15.67
N GLN A 37 -2.92 -9.42 -16.50
CA GLN A 37 -3.92 -9.96 -17.42
C GLN A 37 -5.20 -10.38 -16.68
N GLY A 38 -6.36 -9.93 -17.20
CA GLY A 38 -7.67 -10.23 -16.61
C GLY A 38 -7.99 -9.47 -15.31
N SER A 39 -7.19 -8.47 -14.95
CA SER A 39 -7.46 -7.64 -13.77
C SER A 39 -8.58 -6.61 -14.00
N THR A 40 -9.32 -6.34 -12.93
CA THR A 40 -10.26 -5.22 -12.87
C THR A 40 -9.53 -3.95 -12.46
N ALA A 41 -9.70 -2.87 -13.20
CA ALA A 41 -9.09 -1.59 -12.87
C ALA A 41 -9.79 -0.95 -11.66
N LEU A 42 -8.99 -0.49 -10.69
CA LEU A 42 -9.45 0.39 -9.61
C LEU A 42 -9.76 1.78 -10.16
N THR A 43 -10.59 2.52 -9.44
CA THR A 43 -10.98 3.91 -9.76
C THR A 43 -9.87 4.94 -9.51
N PHE A 44 -8.82 4.54 -8.78
CA PHE A 44 -7.69 5.38 -8.38
C PHE A 44 -6.34 4.81 -8.86
N SER A 45 -5.38 5.70 -9.03
CA SER A 45 -4.03 5.43 -9.54
C SER A 45 -3.05 5.07 -8.42
N ASP A 46 -1.83 4.66 -8.82
CA ASP A 46 -0.74 4.20 -7.95
C ASP A 46 0.12 5.34 -7.38
N ASP A 47 -0.14 6.59 -7.77
CA ASP A 47 0.58 7.74 -7.24
C ASP A 47 0.10 8.15 -5.84
N PHE A 48 0.98 8.81 -5.09
CA PHE A 48 0.70 9.19 -3.70
C PHE A 48 -0.43 10.20 -3.56
N ASN A 49 -0.67 11.05 -4.55
CA ASN A 49 -1.78 12.00 -4.50
C ASN A 49 -3.11 11.23 -4.51
N SER A 50 -3.24 10.29 -5.43
CA SER A 50 -4.39 9.40 -5.53
C SER A 50 -4.59 8.55 -4.28
N LEU A 51 -3.51 7.97 -3.75
CA LEU A 51 -3.51 7.09 -2.57
C LEU A 51 -3.74 7.83 -1.24
N THR A 52 -3.43 9.13 -1.16
CA THR A 52 -3.67 9.94 0.05
C THR A 52 -4.96 10.76 -0.02
N GLY A 53 -5.71 10.67 -1.13
CA GLY A 53 -7.00 11.35 -1.30
C GLY A 53 -6.87 12.82 -1.66
N GLY A 54 -5.96 13.18 -2.58
CA GLY A 54 -5.69 14.57 -2.96
C GLY A 54 -4.52 15.20 -2.20
N GLY A 55 -3.88 14.43 -1.32
CA GLY A 55 -2.70 14.87 -0.57
C GLY A 55 -1.44 14.93 -1.43
N THR A 56 -0.35 15.33 -0.81
CA THR A 56 0.98 15.28 -1.43
C THR A 56 1.83 14.19 -0.79
N TYR A 57 3.01 13.89 -1.34
CA TYR A 57 3.98 13.03 -0.67
C TYR A 57 4.30 13.47 0.78
N LYS A 58 4.04 14.74 1.13
CA LYS A 58 4.16 15.26 2.50
C LYS A 58 3.19 14.60 3.47
N ASP A 59 2.04 14.10 3.00
CA ASP A 59 1.05 13.42 3.83
C ASP A 59 1.44 11.99 4.17
N LEU A 60 2.48 11.44 3.53
CA LEU A 60 3.00 10.11 3.86
C LEU A 60 3.58 10.04 5.27
N VAL A 61 4.03 11.17 5.85
CA VAL A 61 4.45 11.24 7.27
C VAL A 61 3.29 10.94 8.24
N LYS A 62 2.04 11.05 7.77
CA LYS A 62 0.84 10.78 8.59
C LYS A 62 0.45 9.29 8.54
N VAL A 63 0.99 8.53 7.60
CA VAL A 63 0.69 7.10 7.45
C VAL A 63 1.47 6.32 8.51
N ALA A 64 0.73 5.66 9.40
CA ALA A 64 1.33 4.73 10.37
C ALA A 64 1.82 3.45 9.66
N VAL A 65 3.05 3.06 9.96
CA VAL A 65 3.71 1.82 9.51
C VAL A 65 4.07 0.95 10.71
N GLY A 66 4.22 -0.36 10.51
CA GLY A 66 4.54 -1.32 11.57
C GLY A 66 3.60 -2.51 11.57
N LYS A 67 3.78 -3.43 12.52
CA LYS A 67 3.04 -4.70 12.55
C LYS A 67 1.53 -4.51 12.68
N ASN A 68 1.07 -3.68 13.61
CA ASN A 68 -0.36 -3.45 13.83
C ASN A 68 -1.03 -2.70 12.66
N PRO A 69 -0.46 -1.61 12.13
CA PRO A 69 -0.95 -1.00 10.89
C PRO A 69 -1.01 -1.96 9.69
N ALA A 70 -0.06 -2.89 9.57
CA ALA A 70 -0.09 -3.94 8.55
C ALA A 70 -1.25 -4.91 8.77
N GLN A 71 -1.50 -5.34 10.01
CA GLN A 71 -2.63 -6.21 10.36
C GLN A 71 -3.97 -5.53 10.08
N GLU A 72 -4.13 -4.24 10.40
CA GLU A 72 -5.32 -3.48 10.03
C GLU A 72 -5.56 -3.50 8.51
N SER A 73 -4.50 -3.32 7.72
CA SER A 73 -4.59 -3.40 6.26
C SER A 73 -4.95 -4.80 5.76
N LEU A 74 -4.52 -5.85 6.48
CA LEU A 74 -4.92 -7.24 6.23
C LEU A 74 -6.36 -7.55 6.68
N ASN A 75 -7.04 -6.67 7.43
CA ASN A 75 -8.48 -6.81 7.66
C ASN A 75 -9.31 -6.25 6.50
N ILE A 76 -8.71 -5.39 5.67
CA ILE A 76 -9.36 -4.70 4.55
C ILE A 76 -9.16 -5.47 3.24
N LEU A 77 -7.90 -5.63 2.79
CA LEU A 77 -7.61 -6.11 1.43
C LEU A 77 -8.11 -7.54 1.14
N PRO A 78 -7.97 -8.52 2.05
CA PRO A 78 -8.51 -9.87 1.84
C PRO A 78 -10.03 -9.91 1.67
N ASN A 79 -10.74 -8.91 2.21
CA ASN A 79 -12.20 -8.82 2.19
C ASN A 79 -12.71 -7.80 1.16
N TYR A 80 -11.82 -7.27 0.31
CA TYR A 80 -12.16 -6.25 -0.66
C TYR A 80 -13.25 -6.73 -1.63
N ARG A 81 -14.30 -5.92 -1.76
CA ARG A 81 -15.41 -6.10 -2.70
C ARG A 81 -15.52 -4.85 -3.56
N HIS A 82 -15.33 -5.02 -4.85
CA HIS A 82 -15.38 -3.92 -5.81
C HIS A 82 -16.73 -3.19 -5.74
N GLY A 83 -16.67 -1.86 -5.65
CA GLY A 83 -17.87 -1.01 -5.54
C GLY A 83 -18.56 -1.00 -4.17
N THR A 84 -18.12 -1.82 -3.20
CA THR A 84 -18.72 -1.86 -1.85
C THR A 84 -17.72 -1.46 -0.76
N THR A 85 -16.48 -1.96 -0.84
CA THR A 85 -15.45 -1.59 0.13
C THR A 85 -15.05 -0.12 -0.05
N SER A 86 -14.95 0.60 1.07
CA SER A 86 -14.52 2.01 1.10
C SER A 86 -13.23 2.22 0.31
N GLU A 87 -13.27 3.14 -0.65
CA GLU A 87 -12.10 3.51 -1.45
C GLU A 87 -11.01 4.10 -0.56
N GLN A 88 -11.39 4.92 0.43
CA GLN A 88 -10.45 5.53 1.38
C GLN A 88 -9.73 4.48 2.21
N ASP A 89 -10.43 3.45 2.70
CA ASP A 89 -9.82 2.38 3.49
C ASP A 89 -8.90 1.51 2.63
N THR A 90 -9.32 1.23 1.39
CA THR A 90 -8.51 0.49 0.42
C THR A 90 -7.22 1.25 0.10
N LYS A 91 -7.31 2.55 -0.18
CA LYS A 91 -6.17 3.45 -0.40
C LYS A 91 -5.22 3.48 0.79
N LYS A 92 -5.76 3.65 2.01
CA LYS A 92 -4.99 3.63 3.26
C LYS A 92 -4.27 2.30 3.46
N ALA A 93 -4.92 1.18 3.13
CA ALA A 93 -4.29 -0.14 3.23
C ALA A 93 -3.17 -0.33 2.20
N LEU A 94 -3.39 0.08 0.95
CA LEU A 94 -2.39 -0.04 -0.12
C LEU A 94 -1.19 0.86 0.12
N VAL A 95 -1.38 2.12 0.53
CA VAL A 95 -0.26 3.05 0.77
C VAL A 95 0.65 2.56 1.90
N ARG A 96 0.11 1.91 2.93
CA ARG A 96 0.92 1.27 3.99
C ARG A 96 1.85 0.22 3.42
N PHE A 97 1.36 -0.69 2.57
CA PHE A 97 2.20 -1.71 1.94
C PHE A 97 3.17 -1.13 0.89
N VAL A 98 2.77 -0.08 0.18
CA VAL A 98 3.70 0.67 -0.68
C VAL A 98 4.87 1.19 0.15
N LEU A 99 4.63 1.81 1.31
CA LEU A 99 5.72 2.31 2.15
C LEU A 99 6.56 1.17 2.77
N MET A 100 5.91 0.16 3.35
CA MET A 100 6.58 -0.92 4.09
C MET A 100 7.35 -1.89 3.21
N PHE A 101 6.91 -2.12 1.96
CA PHE A 101 7.59 -3.05 1.05
C PHE A 101 8.33 -2.31 -0.05
N CYS A 102 7.61 -1.53 -0.87
CA CYS A 102 8.22 -0.85 -2.03
C CYS A 102 9.16 0.27 -1.58
N GLY A 103 8.75 1.07 -0.59
CA GLY A 103 9.55 2.16 -0.03
C GLY A 103 10.76 1.64 0.74
N ALA A 104 10.55 0.67 1.65
CA ALA A 104 11.64 0.07 2.42
C ALA A 104 12.65 -0.70 1.55
N ALA A 105 12.23 -1.32 0.45
CA ALA A 105 13.15 -1.99 -0.47
C ALA A 105 14.01 -0.99 -1.26
N ARG A 106 13.44 0.16 -1.63
CA ARG A 106 14.14 1.18 -2.44
C ARG A 106 14.97 2.16 -1.60
N PHE A 107 14.54 2.47 -0.39
CA PHE A 107 15.07 3.60 0.37
C PHE A 107 15.45 3.19 1.80
N GLN A 108 16.76 3.22 2.09
CA GLN A 108 17.31 2.90 3.41
C GLN A 108 16.68 3.71 4.55
N PRO A 109 16.39 5.03 4.41
CA PRO A 109 15.73 5.79 5.46
C PRO A 109 14.32 5.25 5.79
N ILE A 110 13.54 4.89 4.76
CA ILE A 110 12.20 4.31 4.96
C ILE A 110 12.31 2.94 5.61
N ARG A 111 13.27 2.12 5.18
CA ARG A 111 13.54 0.81 5.80
C ARG A 111 13.85 0.94 7.29
N ALA A 112 14.73 1.89 7.65
CA ALA A 112 15.10 2.13 9.04
C ALA A 112 13.88 2.55 9.88
N ASP A 113 13.03 3.44 9.34
CA ASP A 113 11.82 3.89 10.03
C ASP A 113 10.80 2.76 10.23
N VAL A 114 10.55 1.96 9.18
CA VAL A 114 9.65 0.79 9.26
C VAL A 114 10.18 -0.24 10.25
N THR A 115 11.50 -0.50 10.25
CA THR A 115 12.13 -1.45 11.17
C THR A 115 11.99 -0.98 12.63
N ALA A 116 12.26 0.30 12.89
CA ALA A 116 12.12 0.88 14.23
C ALA A 116 10.67 0.88 14.73
N ALA A 117 9.71 1.05 13.81
CA ALA A 117 8.27 1.05 14.10
C ALA A 117 7.67 -0.35 14.29
N TRP A 118 8.34 -1.41 13.82
CA TRP A 118 7.71 -2.73 13.61
C TRP A 118 7.09 -3.32 14.87
N GLY A 119 7.77 -3.21 16.01
CA GLY A 119 7.32 -3.75 17.30
C GLY A 119 6.50 -2.77 18.15
N GLN A 120 6.25 -1.55 17.70
CA GLN A 120 5.53 -0.54 18.47
C GLN A 120 4.02 -0.82 18.44
N ALA A 121 3.34 -0.65 19.58
CA ALA A 121 1.92 -0.98 19.72
C ALA A 121 1.02 -0.21 18.72
N GLU A 122 1.28 1.07 18.49
CA GLU A 122 0.52 1.88 17.53
C GLU A 122 1.20 1.95 16.14
N GLY A 123 2.29 1.19 15.96
CA GLY A 123 3.25 1.44 14.89
C GLY A 123 3.98 2.77 15.06
N GLY A 124 4.59 3.25 13.98
CA GLY A 124 5.35 4.49 13.93
C GLY A 124 5.11 5.25 12.64
N LYS A 125 5.72 6.42 12.51
CA LYS A 125 5.59 7.30 11.33
C LYS A 125 6.94 7.46 10.65
N LEU A 126 6.89 7.69 9.34
CA LEU A 126 8.09 8.00 8.57
C LEU A 126 8.61 9.41 8.92
N ARG A 127 9.93 9.53 9.09
CA ARG A 127 10.58 10.81 9.40
C ARG A 127 10.63 11.71 8.16
N PRO A 128 10.47 13.03 8.27
CA PRO A 128 10.48 13.94 7.13
C PRO A 128 11.71 13.85 6.21
N SER A 129 12.82 13.28 6.67
CA SER A 129 14.03 13.07 5.86
C SER A 129 13.84 12.15 4.64
N PHE A 130 12.78 11.33 4.58
CA PHE A 130 12.50 10.55 3.35
C PHE A 130 12.08 11.41 2.16
N ARG A 131 11.72 12.69 2.38
CA ARG A 131 11.24 13.64 1.36
C ARG A 131 12.23 13.91 0.22
N LEU A 132 13.49 13.53 0.37
CA LEU A 132 14.53 13.69 -0.66
C LEU A 132 14.54 12.55 -1.70
N TYR A 133 13.71 11.53 -1.50
CA TYR A 133 13.80 10.27 -2.24
C TYR A 133 12.51 9.90 -3.00
N LEU A 134 11.45 10.71 -2.89
CA LEU A 134 10.15 10.52 -3.54
C LEU A 134 9.80 11.76 -4.35
#